data_AF-X0Q6T2-F1
#
_entry.id   AF-X0Q6T2-F1
#
_cell.length_a   1.000
_cell.length_b   1.000
_cell.length_c   1.000
_cell.angle_alpha   90.00
_cell.angle_beta   90.00
_cell.angle_gamma   90.00
#
_symmetry.space_group_name_H-M   'P 1'
#
loop_
_entity.id
_entity.type
_entity.pdbx_description
1 polymer ?
#
loop_
_entity_poly.entity_id
_entity_poly.type
_entity_poly.pdbx_seq_one_letter_code
_entity_poly.pdbx_strand_id
1 'polypeptide(L)'
;MADVKENSKLDSDNISPRFFSDSKAYTRLKRKKEKNPYRYLYNVVTPRSKRKNFEKKADFEQQNQVAKCWAQFIELYNHGKLMTFSLQPKKEFKNEKIIWQYWGQGITENRLPESVKLYFKSVDKHAADYKIIRLDDSNIYDYLDLPDFIWDKKNVSRFQPAFFADLVRLALLDVYGGIWLDATIYLSAPLPAVLKNSGFFMYQRAEDARDKEQWKKFNKSYFSWESDHKINVLNSVIFARKNDPVIHTCLDLILNFWKTQEYIPHYFFFQILFDTLIKGELAGYQCPIIDDTKPHLLVASLDKPYNETEYQNIISQASIHKMSYVKDIKPNSYYEYLLKNT
;
A
#
# COMPACT_ATOMS: atom_id res chain seq x y z
N MET A 1 43.31 -29.08 12.15
CA MET A 1 42.75 -29.75 10.94
C MET A 1 41.49 -30.45 11.40
N ALA A 2 40.26 -30.07 11.04
CA ALA A 2 39.81 -29.51 9.77
C ALA A 2 39.12 -28.14 9.92
N ASP A 3 39.36 -27.29 8.91
CA ASP A 3 38.69 -26.03 8.64
C ASP A 3 37.17 -26.17 8.59
N VAL A 4 36.48 -25.46 9.45
CA VAL A 4 35.10 -25.05 9.17
C VAL A 4 35.21 -23.77 8.37
N LYS A 5 35.14 -23.90 7.04
CA LYS A 5 35.13 -22.79 6.09
C LYS A 5 34.05 -21.77 6.47
N GLU A 6 34.48 -20.65 7.05
CA GLU A 6 33.90 -19.33 6.80
C GLU A 6 33.89 -19.10 5.28
N ASN A 7 32.73 -19.29 4.65
CA ASN A 7 32.29 -18.65 3.40
C ASN A 7 31.15 -19.48 2.77
N SER A 8 29.97 -19.49 3.39
CA SER A 8 28.75 -19.62 2.59
C SER A 8 28.34 -18.21 2.17
N LYS A 9 28.78 -17.78 0.98
CA LYS A 9 28.28 -16.53 0.37
C LYS A 9 26.76 -16.67 0.21
N LEU A 10 25.99 -15.95 1.04
CA LEU A 10 24.59 -15.68 0.75
C LEU A 10 24.57 -14.84 -0.55
N ASP A 11 24.17 -15.47 -1.63
CA ASP A 11 23.77 -14.86 -2.90
C ASP A 11 22.24 -14.96 -2.97
N SER A 12 21.60 -14.15 -3.82
CA SER A 12 20.15 -14.13 -4.06
C SER A 12 19.56 -15.52 -4.34
N ASP A 13 20.36 -16.46 -4.85
CA ASP A 13 19.94 -17.82 -5.17
C ASP A 13 19.98 -18.80 -3.97
N ASN A 14 20.56 -18.39 -2.82
CA ASN A 14 20.69 -19.20 -1.60
C ASN A 14 19.86 -18.66 -0.42
N ILE A 15 19.03 -17.63 -0.63
CA ILE A 15 18.14 -17.12 0.41
C ILE A 15 16.97 -18.08 0.58
N SER A 16 16.71 -18.49 1.83
CA SER A 16 15.58 -19.37 2.15
C SER A 16 14.26 -18.80 1.59
N PRO A 17 13.41 -19.61 0.93
CA PRO A 17 12.07 -19.21 0.51
C PRO A 17 11.11 -18.83 1.67
N ARG A 18 11.57 -19.05 2.91
CA ARG A 18 10.90 -18.75 4.18
C ARG A 18 11.73 -17.80 5.06
N PHE A 19 12.53 -16.93 4.45
CA PHE A 19 13.28 -15.90 5.17
C PHE A 19 12.34 -15.00 5.97
N PHE A 20 11.20 -14.62 5.37
CA PHE A 20 10.12 -13.93 6.05
C PHE A 20 9.28 -14.91 6.85
N SER A 21 9.52 -14.95 8.16
CA SER A 21 8.91 -15.89 9.09
C SER A 21 7.79 -15.27 9.93
N ASP A 22 6.86 -16.12 10.38
CA ASP A 22 5.78 -15.70 11.28
C ASP A 22 6.27 -15.60 12.73
N SER A 23 5.73 -14.62 13.45
CA SER A 23 5.93 -14.50 14.89
C SER A 23 5.29 -15.69 15.64
N LYS A 24 5.71 -15.89 16.89
CA LYS A 24 5.20 -16.99 17.72
C LYS A 24 3.71 -16.78 18.02
N ALA A 25 3.30 -15.56 18.38
CA ALA A 25 1.88 -15.29 18.64
C ALA A 25 1.02 -15.40 17.38
N TYR A 26 1.50 -14.96 16.21
CA TYR A 26 0.76 -15.06 14.96
C TYR A 26 0.62 -16.51 14.50
N THR A 27 1.68 -17.32 14.60
CA THR A 27 1.61 -18.77 14.37
C THR A 27 0.57 -19.43 15.28
N ARG A 28 0.53 -19.06 16.57
CA ARG A 28 -0.47 -19.55 17.51
C ARG A 28 -1.89 -19.10 17.14
N LEU A 29 -2.05 -17.88 16.65
CA LEU A 29 -3.34 -17.36 16.19
C LEU A 29 -3.84 -18.15 14.97
N LYS A 30 -3.00 -18.37 13.95
CA LYS A 30 -3.34 -19.19 12.78
C LYS A 30 -3.78 -20.60 13.19
N ARG A 31 -3.01 -21.28 14.05
CA ARG A 31 -3.38 -22.61 14.58
C ARG A 31 -4.76 -22.61 15.24
N LYS A 32 -5.10 -21.57 15.99
CA LYS A 32 -6.41 -21.43 16.65
C LYS A 32 -7.54 -21.09 15.68
N LYS A 33 -7.29 -20.44 14.55
CA LYS A 33 -8.33 -19.94 13.63
C LYS A 33 -8.52 -20.77 12.37
N GLU A 34 -7.49 -21.44 11.89
CA GLU A 34 -7.50 -22.09 10.58
C GLU A 34 -7.62 -23.60 10.68
N LYS A 35 -7.30 -24.20 11.83
CA LYS A 35 -7.40 -25.65 12.04
C LYS A 35 -8.69 -26.01 12.78
N ASN A 36 -9.56 -26.77 12.11
CA ASN A 36 -10.63 -27.50 12.80
C ASN A 36 -10.03 -28.70 13.56
N PRO A 37 -10.55 -29.08 14.75
CA PRO A 37 -11.68 -28.50 15.48
C PRO A 37 -11.30 -27.30 16.37
N TYR A 38 -10.02 -26.93 16.46
CA TYR A 38 -9.52 -25.86 17.34
C TYR A 38 -10.21 -24.52 17.13
N ARG A 39 -10.57 -24.18 15.88
CA ARG A 39 -11.37 -22.98 15.56
C ARG A 39 -12.70 -22.92 16.30
N TYR A 40 -13.41 -24.05 16.31
CA TYR A 40 -14.71 -24.14 16.97
C TYR A 40 -14.53 -23.99 18.48
N LEU A 41 -13.64 -24.79 19.09
CA LEU A 41 -13.35 -24.69 20.52
C LEU A 41 -12.93 -23.28 20.91
N TYR A 42 -11.98 -22.68 20.18
CA TYR A 42 -11.47 -21.35 20.49
C TYR A 42 -12.57 -20.27 20.50
N ASN A 43 -13.50 -20.35 19.55
CA ASN A 43 -14.61 -19.41 19.46
C ASN A 43 -15.63 -19.57 20.59
N VAL A 44 -15.87 -20.81 21.05
CA VAL A 44 -16.81 -21.12 22.14
C VAL A 44 -16.20 -20.77 23.51
N VAL A 45 -14.96 -21.19 23.77
CA VAL A 45 -14.35 -21.08 25.11
C VAL A 45 -13.70 -19.72 25.39
N THR A 46 -13.47 -18.89 24.36
CA THR A 46 -12.77 -17.60 24.52
C THR A 46 -13.71 -16.42 24.24
N PRO A 47 -13.99 -15.56 25.25
CA PRO A 47 -14.79 -14.35 25.07
C PRO A 47 -14.30 -13.47 23.92
N ARG A 48 -15.24 -12.82 23.21
CA ARG A 48 -14.94 -12.00 22.02
C ARG A 48 -13.92 -10.89 22.32
N SER A 49 -14.00 -10.24 23.48
CA SER A 49 -13.05 -9.21 23.91
C SER A 49 -11.62 -9.76 24.04
N LYS A 50 -11.45 -10.91 24.71
CA LYS A 50 -10.17 -11.60 24.84
C LYS A 50 -9.61 -12.05 23.48
N ARG A 51 -10.48 -12.53 22.57
CA ARG A 51 -10.08 -12.87 21.19
C ARG A 51 -9.57 -11.65 20.43
N LYS A 52 -10.31 -10.53 20.44
CA LYS A 52 -9.88 -9.27 19.79
C LYS A 52 -8.55 -8.76 20.34
N ASN A 53 -8.35 -8.82 21.66
CA ASN A 53 -7.09 -8.39 22.27
C ASN A 53 -5.92 -9.31 21.87
N PHE A 54 -6.14 -10.63 21.81
CA PHE A 54 -5.12 -11.57 21.36
C PHE A 54 -4.79 -11.39 19.88
N GLU A 55 -5.78 -11.17 19.02
CA GLU A 55 -5.59 -10.85 17.60
C GLU A 55 -4.73 -9.60 17.43
N LYS A 56 -5.05 -8.51 18.14
CA LYS A 56 -4.28 -7.27 18.08
C LYS A 56 -2.82 -7.49 18.49
N LYS A 57 -2.58 -8.16 19.61
CA LYS A 57 -1.21 -8.46 20.08
C LYS A 57 -0.44 -9.31 19.08
N ALA A 58 -1.08 -10.34 18.52
CA ALA A 58 -0.46 -11.20 17.53
C ALA A 58 -0.16 -10.46 16.22
N ASP A 59 -1.02 -9.52 15.83
CA ASP A 59 -0.82 -8.65 14.68
C ASP A 59 0.38 -7.72 14.88
N PHE A 60 0.49 -7.06 16.03
CA PHE A 60 1.65 -6.22 16.34
C PHE A 60 2.95 -7.02 16.43
N GLU A 61 2.93 -8.20 17.06
CA GLU A 61 4.10 -9.10 17.07
C GLU A 61 4.49 -9.53 15.64
N GLN A 62 3.51 -9.77 14.77
CA GLN A 62 3.76 -10.07 13.35
C GLN A 62 4.36 -8.88 12.61
N GLN A 63 3.83 -7.67 12.79
CA GLN A 63 4.37 -6.46 12.19
C GLN A 63 5.86 -6.26 12.56
N ASN A 64 6.20 -6.42 13.85
CA ASN A 64 7.57 -6.30 14.32
C ASN A 64 8.48 -7.42 13.81
N GLN A 65 7.98 -8.65 13.72
CA GLN A 65 8.73 -9.76 13.12
C GLN A 65 9.01 -9.49 11.63
N VAL A 66 8.04 -8.97 10.88
CA VAL A 66 8.23 -8.59 9.47
C VAL A 66 9.21 -7.44 9.32
N ALA A 67 9.14 -6.42 10.18
CA ALA A 67 10.12 -5.33 10.20
C ALA A 67 11.54 -5.84 10.48
N LYS A 68 11.69 -6.82 11.38
CA LYS A 68 12.98 -7.47 11.64
C LYS A 68 13.51 -8.22 10.41
N CYS A 69 12.65 -8.99 9.73
CA CYS A 69 13.02 -9.64 8.48
C CYS A 69 13.41 -8.60 7.42
N TRP A 70 12.65 -7.51 7.28
CA TRP A 70 13.01 -6.44 6.36
C TRP A 70 14.35 -5.82 6.67
N ALA A 71 14.65 -5.51 7.93
CA ALA A 71 15.95 -4.97 8.33
C ALA A 71 17.12 -5.87 7.89
N GLN A 72 17.00 -7.19 8.10
CA GLN A 72 18.01 -8.15 7.63
C GLN A 72 18.07 -8.24 6.10
N PHE A 73 16.93 -8.12 5.41
CA PHE A 73 16.87 -8.14 3.95
C PHE A 73 17.48 -6.87 3.34
N ILE A 74 17.29 -5.73 3.99
CA ILE A 74 17.90 -4.44 3.66
C ILE A 74 19.42 -4.51 3.87
N GLU A 75 19.90 -5.09 4.97
CA GLU A 75 21.33 -5.32 5.18
C GLU A 75 21.94 -6.16 4.04
N LEU A 76 21.25 -7.22 3.59
CA LEU A 76 21.70 -8.01 2.44
C LEU A 76 21.76 -7.17 1.15
N TYR A 77 20.78 -6.29 0.91
CA TYR A 77 20.77 -5.36 -0.22
C TYR A 77 22.00 -4.45 -0.20
N ASN A 78 22.28 -3.80 0.93
CA ASN A 78 23.37 -2.83 1.04
C ASN A 78 24.77 -3.46 0.96
N HIS A 79 24.91 -4.72 1.35
CA HIS A 79 26.15 -5.47 1.18
C HIS A 79 26.29 -6.10 -0.23
N GLY A 80 25.42 -5.72 -1.18
CA GLY A 80 25.44 -6.22 -2.55
C GLY A 80 25.16 -7.72 -2.66
N LYS A 81 24.39 -8.28 -1.71
CA LYS A 81 23.99 -9.71 -1.71
C LYS A 81 22.65 -9.95 -2.39
N LEU A 82 21.91 -8.89 -2.69
CA LEU A 82 20.67 -8.92 -3.46
C LEU A 82 20.89 -8.31 -4.84
N MET A 83 19.99 -8.64 -5.77
CA MET A 83 20.02 -8.08 -7.12
C MET A 83 19.61 -6.60 -7.08
N THR A 84 20.18 -5.81 -7.97
CA THR A 84 19.62 -4.51 -8.34
C THR A 84 18.83 -4.66 -9.63
N PHE A 85 17.74 -3.92 -9.77
CA PHE A 85 16.91 -3.95 -10.97
C PHE A 85 16.92 -2.59 -11.65
N SER A 86 17.00 -2.60 -12.98
CA SER A 86 16.92 -1.38 -13.79
C SER A 86 15.91 -1.58 -14.90
N LEU A 87 14.65 -1.26 -14.58
CA LEU A 87 13.56 -1.33 -15.54
C LEU A 87 13.71 -0.19 -16.57
N GLN A 88 13.48 -0.50 -17.84
CA GLN A 88 13.62 0.47 -18.93
C GLN A 88 12.26 1.01 -19.36
N PRO A 89 12.17 2.30 -19.72
CA PRO A 89 10.95 2.87 -20.27
C PRO A 89 10.68 2.31 -21.67
N LYS A 90 9.41 1.96 -21.94
CA LYS A 90 8.91 1.56 -23.26
C LYS A 90 8.24 2.72 -24.01
N LYS A 91 7.91 3.79 -23.29
CA LYS A 91 7.31 5.02 -23.83
C LYS A 91 8.17 6.21 -23.46
N GLU A 92 8.15 7.22 -24.32
CA GLU A 92 8.74 8.51 -24.00
C GLU A 92 7.62 9.51 -23.65
N PHE A 93 7.83 10.21 -22.55
CA PHE A 93 7.05 11.38 -22.17
C PHE A 93 8.00 12.57 -22.16
N LYS A 94 7.56 13.70 -22.69
CA LYS A 94 8.39 14.89 -22.78
C LYS A 94 8.34 15.61 -21.44
N ASN A 95 7.33 16.47 -21.30
CA ASN A 95 7.13 17.32 -20.12
C ASN A 95 5.74 17.12 -19.52
N GLU A 96 5.02 16.07 -19.93
CA GLU A 96 3.71 15.79 -19.37
C GLU A 96 3.82 15.44 -17.89
N LYS A 97 2.97 16.04 -17.07
CA LYS A 97 2.76 15.60 -15.69
C LYS A 97 1.85 14.38 -15.75
N ILE A 98 2.31 13.24 -15.24
CA ILE A 98 1.59 11.98 -15.38
C ILE A 98 0.92 11.60 -14.06
N ILE A 99 -0.34 11.16 -14.16
CA ILE A 99 -1.04 10.43 -13.11
C ILE A 99 -1.26 9.00 -13.59
N TRP A 100 -0.80 8.04 -12.80
CA TRP A 100 -0.99 6.62 -13.02
C TRP A 100 -2.15 6.11 -12.16
N GLN A 101 -3.09 5.40 -12.78
CA GLN A 101 -4.11 4.62 -12.09
C GLN A 101 -4.13 3.20 -12.64
N TYR A 102 -4.37 2.21 -11.78
CA TYR A 102 -4.36 0.80 -12.17
C TYR A 102 -5.60 0.06 -11.66
N TRP A 103 -6.21 -0.74 -12.53
CA TRP A 103 -7.33 -1.60 -12.21
C TRP A 103 -7.24 -2.93 -12.98
N GLY A 104 -6.63 -3.95 -12.36
CA GLY A 104 -6.27 -5.21 -13.03
C GLY A 104 -7.42 -5.95 -13.71
N GLN A 105 -8.67 -5.82 -13.20
CA GLN A 105 -9.84 -6.49 -13.77
C GLN A 105 -10.31 -5.90 -15.11
N GLY A 106 -9.76 -4.75 -15.52
CA GLY A 106 -10.05 -4.11 -16.80
C GLY A 106 -10.66 -2.71 -16.66
N ILE A 107 -10.11 -1.74 -17.38
CA ILE A 107 -10.52 -0.33 -17.31
C ILE A 107 -11.65 0.05 -18.27
N THR A 108 -12.25 -0.91 -18.97
CA THR A 108 -13.38 -0.65 -19.87
C THR A 108 -14.65 -0.33 -19.07
N GLU A 109 -15.52 0.51 -19.64
CA GLU A 109 -16.74 1.01 -18.99
C GLU A 109 -17.65 -0.11 -18.44
N ASN A 110 -17.71 -1.26 -19.11
CA ASN A 110 -18.51 -2.41 -18.69
C ASN A 110 -17.84 -3.29 -17.61
N ARG A 111 -16.55 -3.08 -17.31
CA ARG A 111 -15.78 -3.86 -16.32
C ARG A 111 -15.50 -3.09 -15.04
N LEU A 112 -15.52 -1.76 -15.10
CA LEU A 112 -15.32 -0.90 -13.94
C LEU A 112 -16.54 -0.93 -13.00
N PRO A 113 -16.34 -1.12 -11.69
CA PRO A 113 -17.39 -0.87 -10.71
C PRO A 113 -17.85 0.60 -10.76
N GLU A 114 -19.14 0.85 -10.56
CA GLU A 114 -19.72 2.21 -10.60
C GLU A 114 -19.00 3.21 -9.68
N SER A 115 -18.58 2.76 -8.50
CA SER A 115 -17.78 3.60 -7.59
C SER A 115 -16.45 4.03 -8.20
N VAL A 116 -15.77 3.14 -8.92
CA VAL A 116 -14.49 3.45 -9.56
C VAL A 116 -14.67 4.43 -10.71
N LYS A 117 -15.76 4.32 -11.48
CA LYS A 117 -16.09 5.29 -12.54
C LYS A 117 -16.28 6.69 -11.99
N LEU A 118 -17.02 6.82 -10.89
CA LEU A 118 -17.17 8.08 -10.17
C LEU A 118 -15.82 8.68 -9.77
N TYR A 119 -14.94 7.85 -9.22
CA TYR A 119 -13.61 8.28 -8.79
C TYR A 119 -12.73 8.70 -9.98
N PHE A 120 -12.75 7.96 -11.09
CA PHE A 120 -12.09 8.34 -12.34
C PHE A 120 -12.60 9.69 -12.86
N LYS A 121 -13.92 9.89 -12.89
CA LYS A 121 -14.53 11.17 -13.29
C LYS A 121 -14.05 12.33 -12.42
N SER A 122 -13.92 12.12 -11.12
CA SER A 122 -13.40 13.14 -10.20
C SER A 122 -11.93 13.51 -10.50
N VAL A 123 -11.10 12.51 -10.85
CA VAL A 123 -9.70 12.74 -11.21
C VAL A 123 -9.62 13.49 -12.54
N ASP A 124 -10.40 13.09 -13.54
CA ASP A 124 -10.46 13.77 -14.85
C ASP A 124 -10.87 15.25 -14.69
N LYS A 125 -11.83 15.53 -13.82
CA LYS A 125 -12.32 16.88 -13.53
C LYS A 125 -11.28 17.76 -12.84
N HIS A 126 -10.59 17.22 -11.83
CA HIS A 126 -9.74 18.02 -10.94
C HIS A 126 -8.25 17.99 -11.28
N ALA A 127 -7.80 17.07 -12.12
CA ALA A 127 -6.42 16.96 -12.58
C ALA A 127 -6.28 17.19 -14.09
N ALA A 128 -7.07 18.12 -14.66
CA ALA A 128 -7.09 18.40 -16.09
C ALA A 128 -5.74 18.87 -16.68
N ASP A 129 -4.80 19.33 -15.85
CA ASP A 129 -3.42 19.67 -16.28
C ASP A 129 -2.46 18.47 -16.30
N TYR A 130 -2.96 17.26 -16.04
CA TYR A 130 -2.20 16.01 -16.04
C TYR A 130 -2.63 15.09 -17.18
N LYS A 131 -1.66 14.34 -17.71
CA LYS A 131 -1.91 13.17 -18.53
C LYS A 131 -2.26 12.00 -17.62
N ILE A 132 -3.53 11.64 -17.56
CA ILE A 132 -4.00 10.51 -16.76
C ILE A 132 -3.88 9.24 -17.60
N ILE A 133 -3.08 8.28 -17.12
CA ILE A 133 -2.87 6.98 -17.76
C ILE A 133 -3.49 5.90 -16.88
N ARG A 134 -4.53 5.26 -17.41
CA ARG A 134 -5.24 4.16 -16.76
C ARG A 134 -4.76 2.84 -17.33
N LEU A 135 -4.39 1.94 -16.43
CA LEU A 135 -3.74 0.67 -16.75
C LEU A 135 -4.56 -0.50 -16.21
N ASP A 136 -4.46 -1.64 -16.88
CA ASP A 136 -4.95 -2.93 -16.42
C ASP A 136 -3.97 -4.05 -16.82
N ASP A 137 -4.34 -5.30 -16.53
CA ASP A 137 -3.53 -6.48 -16.88
C ASP A 137 -3.25 -6.59 -18.39
N SER A 138 -4.07 -5.98 -19.23
CA SER A 138 -4.02 -6.07 -20.69
C SER A 138 -3.31 -4.91 -21.38
N ASN A 139 -2.79 -3.91 -20.67
CA ASN A 139 -2.03 -2.83 -21.31
C ASN A 139 -0.78 -2.42 -20.55
N ILE A 140 -0.55 -2.97 -19.34
CA ILE A 140 0.63 -2.66 -18.54
C ILE A 140 1.95 -2.96 -19.27
N TYR A 141 1.95 -3.98 -20.12
CA TYR A 141 3.10 -4.38 -20.94
C TYR A 141 3.49 -3.35 -22.00
N ASP A 142 2.64 -2.36 -22.31
CA ASP A 142 3.00 -1.26 -23.20
C ASP A 142 3.92 -0.24 -22.49
N TYR A 143 4.03 -0.32 -21.16
CA TYR A 143 4.76 0.64 -20.33
C TYR A 143 5.89 0.01 -19.53
N LEU A 144 5.75 -1.24 -19.09
CA LEU A 144 6.74 -1.91 -18.24
C LEU A 144 7.04 -3.33 -18.75
N ASP A 145 8.33 -3.65 -18.79
CA ASP A 145 8.83 -5.02 -18.89
C ASP A 145 9.25 -5.49 -17.50
N LEU A 146 8.33 -6.12 -16.77
CA LEU A 146 8.62 -6.70 -15.45
C LEU A 146 9.37 -8.04 -15.61
N PRO A 147 10.27 -8.41 -14.67
CA PRO A 147 10.97 -9.68 -14.73
C PRO A 147 10.02 -10.89 -14.79
N ASP A 148 10.40 -11.94 -15.53
CA ASP A 148 9.56 -13.13 -15.79
C ASP A 148 8.98 -13.77 -14.53
N PHE A 149 9.79 -13.85 -13.46
CA PHE A 149 9.36 -14.43 -12.19
C PHE A 149 8.15 -13.69 -11.56
N ILE A 150 7.92 -12.41 -11.88
CA ILE A 150 6.74 -11.68 -11.42
C ILE A 150 5.48 -12.20 -12.11
N TRP A 151 5.55 -12.46 -13.42
CA TRP A 151 4.43 -13.02 -14.18
C TRP A 151 4.10 -14.44 -13.71
N ASP A 152 5.13 -15.24 -13.43
CA ASP A 152 4.97 -16.56 -12.84
C ASP A 152 4.26 -16.48 -11.48
N LYS A 153 4.68 -15.57 -10.59
CA LYS A 153 4.04 -15.36 -9.29
C LYS A 153 2.59 -14.91 -9.44
N LYS A 154 2.30 -14.02 -10.39
CA LYS A 154 0.94 -13.53 -10.66
C LYS A 154 -0.03 -14.63 -11.06
N ASN A 155 0.44 -15.65 -11.78
CA ASN A 155 -0.36 -16.80 -12.19
C ASN A 155 -0.65 -17.78 -11.04
N VAL A 156 0.05 -17.65 -9.91
CA VAL A 156 -0.18 -18.46 -8.70
C VAL A 156 -1.20 -17.77 -7.79
N SER A 157 -2.22 -18.51 -7.32
CA SER A 157 -3.35 -18.01 -6.52
C SER A 157 -3.01 -17.25 -5.22
N ARG A 158 -1.75 -17.29 -4.77
CA ARG A 158 -1.28 -16.57 -3.56
C ARG A 158 -0.91 -15.11 -3.84
N PHE A 159 -0.73 -14.72 -5.09
CA PHE A 159 -0.37 -13.35 -5.47
C PHE A 159 -1.64 -12.50 -5.63
N GLN A 160 -2.11 -11.94 -4.51
CA GLN A 160 -3.32 -11.13 -4.53
C GLN A 160 -3.14 -9.87 -5.40
N PRO A 161 -4.20 -9.41 -6.08
CA PRO A 161 -4.12 -8.23 -6.97
C PRO A 161 -3.56 -6.97 -6.30
N ALA A 162 -3.79 -6.79 -4.99
CA ALA A 162 -3.26 -5.66 -4.24
C ALA A 162 -1.72 -5.63 -4.24
N PHE A 163 -1.09 -6.79 -4.12
CA PHE A 163 0.37 -6.90 -4.11
C PHE A 163 0.99 -6.66 -5.49
N PHE A 164 0.29 -7.06 -6.56
CA PHE A 164 0.70 -6.68 -7.91
C PHE A 164 0.63 -5.17 -8.10
N ALA A 165 -0.44 -4.53 -7.63
CA ALA A 165 -0.59 -3.08 -7.71
C ALA A 165 0.51 -2.34 -6.90
N ASP A 166 0.93 -2.89 -5.75
CA ASP A 166 2.07 -2.39 -4.99
C ASP A 166 3.37 -2.41 -5.83
N LEU A 167 3.61 -3.47 -6.59
CA LEU A 167 4.77 -3.57 -7.48
C LEU A 167 4.66 -2.62 -8.66
N VAL A 168 3.51 -2.63 -9.36
CA VAL A 168 3.26 -1.81 -10.55
C VAL A 168 3.43 -0.33 -10.24
N ARG A 169 2.95 0.16 -9.08
CA ARG A 169 3.11 1.57 -8.73
C ARG A 169 4.56 1.98 -8.51
N LEU A 170 5.34 1.12 -7.86
CA LEU A 170 6.76 1.38 -7.64
C LEU A 170 7.51 1.38 -8.98
N ALA A 171 7.24 0.38 -9.83
CA ALA A 171 7.87 0.27 -11.14
C ALA A 171 7.55 1.46 -12.06
N LEU A 172 6.29 1.91 -12.13
CA LEU A 172 5.91 3.07 -12.94
C LEU A 172 6.57 4.35 -12.43
N LEU A 173 6.57 4.57 -11.10
CA LEU A 173 7.16 5.76 -10.50
C LEU A 173 8.69 5.76 -10.61
N ASP A 174 9.35 4.60 -10.51
CA ASP A 174 10.78 4.49 -10.70
C ASP A 174 11.16 4.86 -12.16
N VAL A 175 10.49 4.25 -13.13
CA VAL A 175 10.80 4.39 -14.57
C VAL A 175 10.41 5.75 -15.13
N TYR A 176 9.25 6.29 -14.72
CA TYR A 176 8.65 7.48 -15.33
C TYR A 176 8.46 8.65 -14.36
N GLY A 177 8.50 8.42 -13.05
CA GLY A 177 8.04 9.39 -12.06
C GLY A 177 6.54 9.69 -12.19
N GLY A 178 6.16 10.84 -11.64
CA GLY A 178 4.78 11.33 -11.66
C GLY A 178 4.05 11.02 -10.36
N ILE A 179 2.75 10.77 -10.49
CA ILE A 179 1.86 10.56 -9.35
C ILE A 179 1.16 9.23 -9.51
N TRP A 180 1.22 8.39 -8.49
CA TRP A 180 0.32 7.25 -8.39
C TRP A 180 -0.91 7.64 -7.59
N LEU A 181 -2.09 7.40 -8.16
CA LEU A 181 -3.36 7.43 -7.45
C LEU A 181 -4.04 6.07 -7.65
N ASP A 182 -4.34 5.36 -6.56
CA ASP A 182 -5.17 4.15 -6.66
C ASP A 182 -6.47 4.42 -7.43
N ALA A 183 -7.04 3.39 -8.04
CA ALA A 183 -8.33 3.52 -8.73
C ALA A 183 -9.49 3.95 -7.81
N THR A 184 -9.32 3.82 -6.48
CA THR A 184 -10.29 4.29 -5.48
C THR A 184 -9.97 5.65 -4.87
N ILE A 185 -9.19 6.49 -5.54
CA ILE A 185 -8.98 7.88 -5.13
C ILE A 185 -10.05 8.79 -5.74
N TYR A 186 -10.76 9.52 -4.88
CA TYR A 186 -11.65 10.61 -5.26
C TYR A 186 -10.96 11.97 -5.04
N LEU A 187 -11.04 12.87 -6.02
CA LEU A 187 -10.58 14.25 -5.88
C LEU A 187 -11.78 15.19 -5.69
N SER A 188 -11.73 16.05 -4.68
CA SER A 188 -12.75 17.10 -4.46
C SER A 188 -12.29 18.49 -4.91
N ALA A 189 -11.00 18.64 -5.23
CA ALA A 189 -10.38 19.86 -5.73
C ALA A 189 -9.08 19.49 -6.47
N PRO A 190 -8.45 20.43 -7.20
CA PRO A 190 -7.15 20.18 -7.79
C PRO A 190 -6.10 19.69 -6.79
N LEU A 191 -5.11 18.95 -7.29
CA LEU A 191 -4.02 18.45 -6.46
C LEU A 191 -3.30 19.61 -5.74
N PRO A 192 -3.00 19.51 -4.43
CA PRO A 192 -2.39 20.60 -3.67
C PRO A 192 -0.99 20.94 -4.21
N ALA A 193 -0.70 22.24 -4.40
CA ALA A 193 0.58 22.69 -4.95
C ALA A 193 1.78 22.25 -4.09
N VAL A 194 1.62 22.21 -2.77
CA VAL A 194 2.67 21.75 -1.83
C VAL A 194 3.15 20.32 -2.12
N LEU A 195 2.25 19.43 -2.54
CA LEU A 195 2.60 18.04 -2.88
C LEU A 195 3.29 17.94 -4.23
N LYS A 196 2.98 18.83 -5.17
CA LYS A 196 3.63 18.86 -6.50
C LYS A 196 5.12 19.18 -6.40
N ASN A 197 5.51 19.97 -5.40
CA ASN A 197 6.85 20.53 -5.28
C ASN A 197 7.78 19.72 -4.36
N SER A 198 7.27 18.74 -3.60
CA SER A 198 8.04 18.03 -2.58
C SER A 198 9.03 16.98 -3.14
N GLY A 199 8.95 16.65 -4.43
CA GLY A 199 9.74 15.58 -5.04
C GLY A 199 9.15 14.21 -4.71
N PHE A 200 9.43 13.70 -3.51
CA PHE A 200 8.82 12.50 -2.95
C PHE A 200 7.72 12.87 -1.95
N PHE A 201 6.59 12.15 -1.96
CA PHE A 201 5.56 12.29 -0.93
C PHE A 201 4.67 11.05 -0.82
N MET A 202 4.37 10.69 0.43
CA MET A 202 3.28 9.80 0.83
C MET A 202 2.66 10.37 2.12
N TYR A 203 1.33 10.23 2.28
CA TYR A 203 0.69 10.56 3.56
C TYR A 203 1.20 9.63 4.65
N GLN A 204 1.45 10.17 5.84
CA GLN A 204 2.03 9.44 6.97
C GLN A 204 1.27 9.74 8.25
N ARG A 205 1.20 8.75 9.14
CA ARG A 205 0.56 8.86 10.45
C ARG A 205 1.19 10.00 11.26
N ALA A 206 0.41 11.05 11.56
CA ALA A 206 0.89 12.13 12.42
C ALA A 206 0.73 11.79 13.90
N GLU A 207 1.71 12.15 14.73
CA GLU A 207 1.65 11.92 16.18
C GLU A 207 0.54 12.74 16.86
N ASP A 208 0.25 13.93 16.36
CA ASP A 208 -0.75 14.87 16.88
C ASP A 208 -2.14 14.71 16.24
N ALA A 209 -2.35 13.62 15.48
CA ALA A 209 -3.64 13.31 14.86
C ALA A 209 -4.80 13.34 15.88
N ARG A 210 -5.91 13.97 15.47
CA ARG A 210 -7.14 14.05 16.27
C ARG A 210 -7.93 12.74 16.17
N ASP A 211 -8.85 12.51 17.12
CA ASP A 211 -9.81 11.41 17.07
C ASP A 211 -9.21 9.99 16.93
N LYS A 212 -8.01 9.77 17.49
CA LYS A 212 -7.25 8.50 17.40
C LYS A 212 -8.10 7.26 17.72
N GLU A 213 -8.95 7.33 18.74
CA GLU A 213 -9.82 6.22 19.12
C GLU A 213 -10.93 5.93 18.10
N GLN A 214 -11.40 6.96 17.37
CA GLN A 214 -12.36 6.76 16.28
C GLN A 214 -11.68 6.07 15.09
N TRP A 215 -10.47 6.49 14.73
CA TRP A 215 -9.68 5.87 13.67
C TRP A 215 -9.32 4.41 13.97
N LYS A 216 -8.90 4.10 15.20
CA LYS A 216 -8.69 2.71 15.65
C LYS A 216 -9.95 1.85 15.51
N LYS A 217 -11.15 2.41 15.75
CA LYS A 217 -12.42 1.71 15.56
C LYS A 217 -12.75 1.52 14.09
N PHE A 218 -12.46 2.53 13.26
CA PHE A 218 -12.71 2.51 11.82
C PHE A 218 -11.90 1.41 11.12
N ASN A 219 -10.58 1.35 11.36
CA ASN A 219 -9.76 0.24 10.88
C ASN A 219 -8.62 -0.08 11.86
N LYS A 220 -8.87 -1.04 12.74
CA LYS A 220 -7.92 -1.48 13.79
C LYS A 220 -6.61 -2.09 13.28
N SER A 221 -6.57 -2.51 12.01
CA SER A 221 -5.38 -3.12 11.41
C SER A 221 -4.46 -2.09 10.75
N TYR A 222 -4.98 -0.89 10.46
CA TYR A 222 -4.24 0.20 9.80
C TYR A 222 -4.01 1.41 10.70
N PHE A 223 -4.98 1.76 11.56
CA PHE A 223 -4.89 2.91 12.46
C PHE A 223 -4.46 2.49 13.86
N SER A 224 -3.25 2.84 14.24
CA SER A 224 -2.77 2.82 15.63
C SER A 224 -1.69 3.89 15.85
N TRP A 225 -1.52 4.27 17.12
CA TRP A 225 -0.48 5.20 17.60
C TRP A 225 0.36 4.55 18.72
N GLU A 226 0.28 3.23 18.85
CA GLU A 226 1.17 2.48 19.73
C GLU A 226 2.57 2.41 19.10
N SER A 227 3.61 2.52 19.93
CA SER A 227 5.00 2.65 19.47
C SER A 227 5.53 1.42 18.72
N ASP A 228 4.90 0.26 18.92
CA ASP A 228 5.21 -1.00 18.25
C ASP A 228 4.46 -1.18 16.91
N HIS A 229 3.63 -0.21 16.50
CA HIS A 229 2.92 -0.24 15.22
C HIS A 229 3.82 0.17 14.04
N LYS A 230 3.75 -0.59 12.94
CA LYS A 230 4.63 -0.43 11.76
C LYS A 230 3.90 -0.01 10.48
N ILE A 231 2.63 0.37 10.58
CA ILE A 231 1.80 0.74 9.42
C ILE A 231 1.47 2.23 9.56
N ASN A 232 2.41 3.06 9.15
CA ASN A 232 2.37 4.50 9.37
C ASN A 232 2.34 5.31 8.06
N VAL A 233 2.03 4.66 6.93
CA VAL A 233 2.05 5.29 5.60
C VAL A 233 0.88 4.81 4.74
N LEU A 234 0.29 5.75 3.99
CA LEU A 234 -0.73 5.47 2.98
C LEU A 234 -0.08 5.38 1.60
N ASN A 235 -0.08 4.18 1.02
CA ASN A 235 0.55 3.88 -0.26
C ASN A 235 -0.36 3.97 -1.48
N SER A 236 -1.61 4.40 -1.29
CA SER A 236 -2.56 4.62 -2.37
C SER A 236 -2.37 5.95 -3.09
N VAL A 237 -1.50 6.83 -2.56
CA VAL A 237 -1.17 8.15 -3.10
C VAL A 237 0.34 8.34 -2.94
N ILE A 238 1.06 8.42 -4.06
CA ILE A 238 2.52 8.57 -4.05
C ILE A 238 2.90 9.61 -5.10
N PHE A 239 3.76 10.55 -4.73
CA PHE A 239 4.41 11.48 -5.65
C PHE A 239 5.89 11.13 -5.66
N ALA A 240 6.48 11.03 -6.85
CA ALA A 240 7.90 10.78 -6.99
C ALA A 240 8.44 11.34 -8.31
N ARG A 241 9.72 11.68 -8.33
CA ARG A 241 10.45 11.90 -9.58
C ARG A 241 10.91 10.55 -10.12
N LYS A 242 11.20 10.51 -11.42
CA LYS A 242 11.89 9.37 -12.04
C LYS A 242 13.19 9.10 -11.26
N ASN A 243 13.49 7.83 -11.02
CA ASN A 243 14.66 7.36 -10.25
C ASN A 243 14.72 7.94 -8.82
N ASP A 244 13.58 8.20 -8.19
CA ASP A 244 13.56 8.64 -6.79
C ASP A 244 14.18 7.57 -5.87
N PRO A 245 15.15 7.89 -5.01
CA PRO A 245 15.88 6.88 -4.22
C PRO A 245 14.99 6.03 -3.30
N VAL A 246 13.90 6.61 -2.77
CA VAL A 246 12.98 5.89 -1.88
C VAL A 246 12.16 4.89 -2.68
N ILE A 247 11.63 5.32 -3.83
CA ILE A 247 10.88 4.45 -4.75
C ILE A 247 11.78 3.34 -5.29
N HIS A 248 12.97 3.68 -5.75
CA HIS A 248 13.93 2.74 -6.33
C HIS A 248 14.31 1.65 -5.33
N THR A 249 14.68 2.04 -4.10
CA THR A 249 15.05 1.09 -3.04
C THR A 249 13.87 0.20 -2.65
N CYS A 250 12.66 0.77 -2.56
CA CYS A 250 11.45 -0.03 -2.31
C CYS A 250 11.18 -1.04 -3.43
N LEU A 251 11.35 -0.63 -4.69
CA LEU A 251 11.14 -1.47 -5.87
C LEU A 251 12.12 -2.65 -5.86
N ASP A 252 13.40 -2.39 -5.67
CA ASP A 252 14.45 -3.42 -5.64
C ASP A 252 14.21 -4.44 -4.52
N LEU A 253 13.88 -3.98 -3.32
CA LEU A 253 13.59 -4.87 -2.19
C LEU A 253 12.32 -5.70 -2.41
N ILE A 254 11.27 -5.12 -3.00
CA ILE A 254 10.06 -5.85 -3.36
C ILE A 254 10.33 -6.88 -4.48
N LEU A 255 11.10 -6.52 -5.51
CA LEU A 255 11.46 -7.46 -6.59
C LEU A 255 12.30 -8.62 -6.06
N ASN A 256 13.29 -8.35 -5.20
CA ASN A 256 14.05 -9.41 -4.53
C ASN A 256 13.17 -10.27 -3.62
N PHE A 257 12.21 -9.67 -2.89
CA PHE A 257 11.24 -10.42 -2.12
C PHE A 257 10.46 -11.38 -3.01
N TRP A 258 9.96 -10.93 -4.16
CA TRP A 258 9.21 -11.81 -5.07
C TRP A 258 10.08 -12.86 -5.75
N LYS A 259 11.34 -12.53 -6.08
CA LYS A 259 12.31 -13.49 -6.63
C LYS A 259 12.56 -14.63 -5.65
N THR A 260 12.71 -14.32 -4.37
CA THR A 260 13.23 -15.28 -3.38
C THR A 260 12.16 -15.91 -2.49
N GLN A 261 11.03 -15.25 -2.26
CA GLN A 261 10.04 -15.67 -1.26
C GLN A 261 8.77 -16.27 -1.89
N GLU A 262 8.15 -17.21 -1.18
CA GLU A 262 6.90 -17.87 -1.60
C GLU A 262 5.71 -17.55 -0.69
N TYR A 263 5.95 -16.77 0.35
CA TYR A 263 5.00 -16.52 1.43
C TYR A 263 4.99 -15.05 1.80
N ILE A 264 3.79 -14.48 1.85
CA ILE A 264 3.56 -13.09 2.24
C ILE A 264 3.29 -13.06 3.74
N PRO A 265 4.17 -12.46 4.55
CA PRO A 265 4.08 -12.57 5.99
C PRO A 265 3.02 -11.65 6.60
N HIS A 266 2.63 -10.59 5.88
CA HIS A 266 1.65 -9.63 6.36
C HIS A 266 0.99 -8.90 5.18
N TYR A 267 -0.30 -8.56 5.29
CA TYR A 267 -1.00 -7.82 4.23
C TYR A 267 -0.36 -6.45 3.96
N PHE A 268 0.09 -5.77 5.02
CA PHE A 268 0.75 -4.46 4.93
C PHE A 268 2.29 -4.56 4.83
N PHE A 269 2.83 -5.62 4.22
CA PHE A 269 4.28 -5.84 4.17
C PHE A 269 5.05 -4.70 3.48
N PHE A 270 4.47 -4.02 2.49
CA PHE A 270 5.04 -2.83 1.86
C PHE A 270 5.10 -1.63 2.81
N GLN A 271 4.03 -1.37 3.57
CA GLN A 271 4.01 -0.27 4.54
C GLN A 271 5.03 -0.51 5.65
N ILE A 272 5.19 -1.76 6.08
CA ILE A 272 6.22 -2.15 7.06
C ILE A 272 7.64 -1.99 6.48
N LEU A 273 7.85 -2.34 5.20
CA LEU A 273 9.11 -2.06 4.49
C LEU A 273 9.43 -0.57 4.50
N PHE A 274 8.48 0.25 4.07
CA PHE A 274 8.63 1.71 4.02
C PHE A 274 8.94 2.29 5.42
N ASP A 275 8.18 1.90 6.44
CA ASP A 275 8.41 2.33 7.83
C ASP A 275 9.82 1.96 8.33
N THR A 276 10.31 0.77 7.95
CA THR A 276 11.65 0.29 8.30
C THR A 276 12.74 1.11 7.61
N LEU A 277 12.60 1.38 6.31
CA LEU A 277 13.56 2.17 5.53
C LEU A 277 13.63 3.63 5.98
N ILE A 278 12.46 4.29 6.08
CA ILE A 278 12.40 5.74 6.32
C ILE A 278 12.78 6.12 7.75
N LYS A 279 12.62 5.22 8.72
CA LYS A 279 13.11 5.43 10.10
C LYS A 279 14.55 4.97 10.31
N GLY A 280 15.14 4.32 9.31
CA GLY A 280 16.51 3.82 9.34
C GLY A 280 17.34 4.50 8.27
N GLU A 281 17.79 3.71 7.30
CA GLU A 281 18.79 4.11 6.31
C GLU A 281 18.36 5.26 5.40
N LEU A 282 17.06 5.38 5.11
CA LEU A 282 16.52 6.43 4.27
C LEU A 282 15.94 7.60 5.09
N ALA A 283 16.30 7.75 6.37
CA ALA A 283 15.83 8.87 7.20
C ALA A 283 16.10 10.26 6.61
N GLY A 284 17.19 10.41 5.84
CA GLY A 284 17.49 11.65 5.12
C GLY A 284 16.50 12.00 4.00
N TYR A 285 15.68 11.06 3.55
CA TYR A 285 14.66 11.23 2.50
C TYR A 285 13.24 11.42 3.06
N GLN A 286 13.09 11.58 4.38
CA GLN A 286 11.80 11.81 5.02
C GLN A 286 11.09 13.03 4.41
N CYS A 287 9.92 12.79 3.78
CA CYS A 287 9.07 13.88 3.29
C CYS A 287 8.28 14.55 4.42
N PRO A 288 7.70 15.74 4.20
CA PRO A 288 6.82 16.38 5.18
C PRO A 288 5.70 15.44 5.63
N ILE A 289 5.50 15.35 6.95
CA ILE A 289 4.44 14.51 7.53
C ILE A 289 3.11 15.24 7.39
N ILE A 290 2.25 14.72 6.52
CA ILE A 290 0.84 15.10 6.45
C ILE A 290 0.01 13.89 6.86
N ASP A 291 -0.82 14.09 7.87
CA ASP A 291 -1.57 13.00 8.51
C ASP A 291 -2.41 12.19 7.52
N ASP A 292 -2.19 10.88 7.52
CA ASP A 292 -2.89 9.93 6.66
C ASP A 292 -4.35 9.67 7.08
N THR A 293 -4.81 10.24 8.20
CA THR A 293 -6.24 10.25 8.54
C THR A 293 -7.05 11.15 7.59
N LYS A 294 -6.45 12.24 7.08
CA LYS A 294 -7.19 13.25 6.29
C LYS A 294 -7.79 12.67 5.01
N PRO A 295 -7.07 11.87 4.19
CA PRO A 295 -7.67 11.22 3.03
C PRO A 295 -8.79 10.23 3.37
N HIS A 296 -8.91 9.79 4.61
CA HIS A 296 -9.92 8.81 5.03
C HIS A 296 -11.20 9.45 5.60
N LEU A 297 -11.25 10.78 5.76
CA LEU A 297 -12.40 11.47 6.34
C LEU A 297 -13.69 11.22 5.54
N LEU A 298 -13.63 11.33 4.21
CA LEU A 298 -14.81 11.17 3.36
C LEU A 298 -15.33 9.73 3.35
N VAL A 299 -14.43 8.73 3.28
CA VAL A 299 -14.83 7.32 3.32
C VAL A 299 -15.44 6.92 4.67
N ALA A 300 -15.01 7.55 5.78
CA ALA A 300 -15.59 7.32 7.10
C ALA A 300 -17.03 7.87 7.25
N SER A 301 -17.45 8.79 6.37
CA SER A 301 -18.82 9.35 6.33
C SER A 301 -19.65 8.88 5.13
N LEU A 302 -19.10 8.05 4.23
CA LEU A 302 -19.68 7.69 2.93
C LEU A 302 -21.13 7.17 2.98
N ASP A 303 -21.42 6.39 4.03
CA ASP A 303 -22.71 5.73 4.26
C ASP A 303 -23.69 6.54 5.14
N LYS A 304 -23.24 7.66 5.70
CA LYS A 304 -24.06 8.50 6.59
C LYS A 304 -24.99 9.40 5.78
N PRO A 305 -26.09 9.90 6.38
CA PRO A 305 -26.88 10.98 5.78
C PRO A 305 -25.99 12.17 5.44
N TYR A 306 -26.16 12.71 4.24
CA TYR A 306 -25.41 13.83 3.73
C TYR A 306 -25.63 15.08 4.58
N ASN A 307 -24.55 15.78 4.88
CA ASN A 307 -24.57 17.06 5.55
C ASN A 307 -23.59 18.01 4.87
N GLU A 308 -24.11 19.09 4.29
CA GLU A 308 -23.29 20.06 3.53
C GLU A 308 -22.18 20.67 4.39
N THR A 309 -22.46 21.05 5.64
CA THR A 309 -21.46 21.67 6.51
C THR A 309 -20.31 20.72 6.87
N GLU A 310 -20.62 19.47 7.20
CA GLU A 310 -19.59 18.43 7.44
C GLU A 310 -18.84 18.11 6.13
N TYR A 311 -19.51 18.03 4.99
CA TYR A 311 -18.88 17.83 3.69
C TYR A 311 -17.85 18.92 3.37
N GLN A 312 -18.23 20.19 3.49
CA GLN A 312 -17.34 21.33 3.28
C GLN A 312 -16.15 21.30 4.25
N ASN A 313 -16.37 20.89 5.50
CA ASN A 313 -15.31 20.72 6.48
C ASN A 313 -14.36 19.54 6.15
N ILE A 314 -14.86 18.46 5.54
CA ILE A 314 -14.02 17.33 5.10
C ILE A 314 -13.13 17.75 3.94
N ILE A 315 -13.71 18.36 2.89
CA ILE A 315 -12.96 18.70 1.67
C ILE A 315 -12.01 19.88 1.85
N SER A 316 -12.19 20.70 2.89
CA SER A 316 -11.23 21.75 3.26
C SER A 316 -9.97 21.20 3.93
N GLN A 317 -10.03 20.00 4.53
CA GLN A 317 -8.90 19.36 5.20
C GLN A 317 -8.01 18.54 4.23
N ALA A 318 -8.60 17.98 3.17
CA ALA A 318 -7.90 17.28 2.11
C ALA A 318 -8.69 17.34 0.80
N SER A 319 -7.97 17.47 -0.32
CA SER A 319 -8.57 17.34 -1.65
C SER A 319 -8.46 15.94 -2.26
N ILE A 320 -7.59 15.09 -1.70
CA ILE A 320 -7.36 13.70 -2.13
C ILE A 320 -7.98 12.78 -1.10
N HIS A 321 -8.96 11.97 -1.51
CA HIS A 321 -9.72 11.09 -0.62
C HIS A 321 -9.54 9.63 -1.01
N LYS A 322 -9.07 8.80 -0.07
CA LYS A 322 -8.98 7.35 -0.25
C LYS A 322 -10.33 6.71 0.05
N MET A 323 -10.99 6.23 -0.99
CA MET A 323 -12.33 5.66 -0.93
C MET A 323 -12.33 4.13 -0.92
N SER A 324 -13.49 3.55 -0.63
CA SER A 324 -13.78 2.12 -0.74
C SER A 324 -14.73 1.82 -1.91
N TYR A 325 -14.92 0.55 -2.23
CA TYR A 325 -16.05 0.12 -3.05
C TYR A 325 -17.34 0.42 -2.32
N VAL A 326 -18.33 0.88 -3.09
CA VAL A 326 -19.71 0.97 -2.63
C VAL A 326 -20.54 0.05 -3.51
N LYS A 327 -21.20 -0.92 -2.88
CA LYS A 327 -22.10 -1.86 -3.56
C LYS A 327 -23.56 -1.42 -3.44
N ASP A 328 -23.94 -0.99 -2.24
CA ASP A 328 -25.30 -0.59 -1.91
C ASP A 328 -25.36 0.91 -1.68
N ILE A 329 -26.14 1.61 -2.49
CA ILE A 329 -26.31 3.06 -2.39
C ILE A 329 -27.38 3.36 -1.35
N LYS A 330 -27.00 4.04 -0.27
CA LYS A 330 -27.96 4.51 0.73
C LYS A 330 -28.60 5.81 0.27
N PRO A 331 -29.94 5.95 0.29
CA PRO A 331 -30.60 7.21 -0.01
C PRO A 331 -30.14 8.34 0.93
N ASN A 332 -30.03 9.54 0.38
CA ASN A 332 -29.55 10.76 1.03
C ASN A 332 -28.16 10.60 1.66
N SER A 333 -27.32 9.67 1.18
CA SER A 333 -25.98 9.48 1.72
C SER A 333 -24.94 10.40 1.06
N TYR A 334 -23.77 10.52 1.70
CA TYR A 334 -22.61 11.15 1.06
C TYR A 334 -22.29 10.52 -0.30
N TYR A 335 -22.32 9.19 -0.42
CA TYR A 335 -22.05 8.55 -1.70
C TYR A 335 -23.05 8.93 -2.79
N GLU A 336 -24.35 8.96 -2.47
CA GLU A 336 -25.38 9.38 -3.43
C GLU A 336 -25.19 10.84 -3.85
N TYR A 337 -24.83 11.72 -2.90
CA TYR A 337 -24.49 13.10 -3.22
C TYR A 337 -23.31 13.19 -4.20
N LEU A 338 -22.21 12.46 -3.96
CA LEU A 338 -21.05 12.46 -4.85
C LEU A 338 -21.41 11.95 -6.25
N LEU A 339 -22.22 10.88 -6.35
CA LEU A 339 -22.70 10.35 -7.62
C LEU A 339 -23.46 11.39 -8.45
N LYS A 340 -24.24 12.26 -7.81
CA LYS A 340 -25.06 13.29 -8.48
C LYS A 340 -24.28 14.56 -8.82
N ASN A 341 -23.19 14.87 -8.11
CA ASN A 341 -22.53 16.19 -8.15
C ASN A 341 -21.06 16.17 -8.63
N THR A 342 -20.50 15.00 -8.94
CA THR A 342 -19.18 14.89 -9.58
C THR A 342 -19.30 15.13 -11.07
#